data_AF-E0VME7-F1
#
_entry.id   AF-E0VME7-F1
#
_cell.length_a   1.000
_cell.length_b   1.000
_cell.length_c   1.000
_cell.angle_alpha   90.00
_cell.angle_beta   90.00
_cell.angle_gamma   90.00
#
_symmetry.space_group_name_H-M   'P 1'
#
loop_
_entity.id
_entity.type
_entity.pdbx_description
1 polymer ?
#
loop_
_entity_poly.entity_id
_entity_poly.type
_entity_poly.pdbx_seq_one_letter_code
_entity_poly.pdbx_strand_id
1 'polypeptide(L)'
;MATASINIKIKMGNLFGTRSMEETFRKNQEFISEMNKIKTERYIHMHNLWREREAAMKIAKDRELVLWLGAFYLVSVPTLYMTWKKTHNSKILAPIIPFTFILAYEIDKGYGNKLDRIRQEAEMIMQFEPEMLELPCGLPTPWSIDEARLEADEKKKLHPAIPLL
;
A
#
# COMPACT_ATOMS: atom_id res chain seq x y z
N MET A 1 -49.41 24.04 -50.76
CA MET A 1 -48.04 24.42 -50.33
C MET A 1 -47.91 24.76 -48.84
N ALA A 2 -48.96 25.17 -48.12
CA ALA A 2 -48.86 25.56 -46.69
C ALA A 2 -48.65 24.40 -45.69
N THR A 3 -49.10 23.18 -46.02
CA THR A 3 -48.99 22.00 -45.14
C THR A 3 -47.57 21.45 -45.02
N ALA A 4 -46.71 21.67 -46.03
CA ALA A 4 -45.31 21.25 -46.00
C ALA A 4 -44.46 22.13 -45.06
N SER A 5 -44.69 23.45 -45.08
CA SER A 5 -43.93 24.41 -44.26
C SER A 5 -44.20 24.27 -42.76
N ILE A 6 -45.42 23.88 -42.36
CA ILE A 6 -45.78 23.63 -40.95
C ILE A 6 -45.10 22.37 -40.43
N ASN A 7 -45.07 21.30 -41.23
CA ASN A 7 -44.43 20.04 -40.86
C ASN A 7 -42.90 20.17 -40.73
N ILE A 8 -42.27 20.96 -41.60
CA ILE A 8 -40.84 21.28 -41.52
C ILE A 8 -40.51 22.07 -40.25
N LYS A 9 -41.34 23.06 -39.89
CA LYS A 9 -41.12 23.91 -38.70
C LYS A 9 -41.28 23.13 -37.39
N ILE A 10 -42.24 22.19 -37.31
CA ILE A 10 -42.44 21.31 -36.15
C ILE A 10 -41.29 20.29 -36.04
N LYS A 11 -40.85 19.71 -37.16
CA LYS A 11 -39.71 18.78 -37.19
C LYS A 11 -38.39 19.46 -36.81
N MET A 12 -38.20 20.71 -37.22
CA MET A 12 -37.06 21.55 -36.82
C MET A 12 -37.11 21.93 -35.33
N GLY A 13 -38.28 22.33 -34.80
CA GLY A 13 -38.45 22.67 -33.38
C GLY A 13 -38.11 21.54 -32.40
N ASN A 14 -38.48 20.29 -32.75
CA ASN A 14 -38.08 19.11 -31.96
C ASN A 14 -36.60 18.73 -32.13
N LEU A 15 -35.99 19.02 -33.27
CA LEU A 15 -34.56 18.73 -33.53
C LEU A 15 -33.63 19.68 -32.76
N PHE A 16 -34.04 20.94 -32.54
CA PHE A 16 -33.25 21.92 -31.79
C PHE A 16 -33.30 21.68 -30.27
N GLY A 17 -34.42 21.19 -29.74
CA GLY A 17 -34.56 20.85 -28.31
C GLY A 17 -33.84 19.57 -27.90
N THR A 18 -33.73 18.58 -28.80
CA THR A 18 -32.98 17.34 -28.52
C THR A 18 -31.48 17.53 -28.68
N ARG A 19 -31.02 18.35 -29.64
CA ARG A 19 -29.59 18.62 -29.85
C ARG A 19 -28.94 19.39 -28.70
N SER A 20 -29.61 20.41 -28.15
CA SER A 20 -29.10 21.15 -26.97
C SER A 20 -29.10 20.31 -25.69
N MET A 21 -30.08 19.41 -25.54
CA MET A 21 -30.16 18.46 -24.45
C MET A 21 -29.07 17.38 -24.54
N GLU A 22 -28.83 16.83 -25.72
CA GLU A 22 -27.77 15.85 -25.99
C GLU A 22 -26.37 16.45 -25.77
N GLU A 23 -26.15 17.71 -26.18
CA GLU A 23 -24.91 18.43 -25.87
C GLU A 23 -24.71 18.64 -24.36
N THR A 24 -25.79 18.86 -23.60
CA THR A 24 -25.74 19.00 -22.13
C THR A 24 -25.44 17.67 -21.45
N PHE A 25 -26.06 16.57 -21.89
CA PHE A 25 -25.74 15.23 -21.41
C PHE A 25 -24.31 14.83 -21.74
N ARG A 26 -23.84 15.14 -22.96
CA ARG A 26 -22.45 14.87 -23.36
C ARG A 26 -21.46 15.67 -22.53
N LYS A 27 -21.68 16.97 -22.32
CA LYS A 27 -20.83 17.80 -21.45
C LYS A 27 -20.83 17.30 -20.00
N ASN A 28 -21.96 16.86 -19.48
CA ASN A 28 -22.03 16.25 -18.15
C ASN A 28 -21.26 14.93 -18.09
N GLN A 29 -21.35 14.09 -19.13
CA GLN A 29 -20.60 12.84 -19.23
C GLN A 29 -19.10 13.10 -19.35
N GLU A 30 -18.69 14.06 -20.17
CA GLU A 30 -17.31 14.54 -20.29
C GLU A 30 -16.80 15.05 -18.94
N PHE A 31 -17.56 15.90 -18.26
CA PHE A 31 -17.23 16.41 -16.92
C PHE A 31 -17.10 15.29 -15.87
N ILE A 32 -18.00 14.31 -15.87
CA ILE A 32 -17.92 13.14 -14.98
C ILE A 32 -16.64 12.35 -15.27
N SER A 33 -16.29 12.15 -16.55
CA SER A 33 -15.09 11.42 -16.95
C SER A 33 -13.80 12.17 -16.57
N GLU A 34 -13.76 13.49 -16.76
CA GLU A 34 -12.64 14.35 -16.38
C GLU A 34 -12.47 14.39 -14.86
N MET A 35 -13.56 14.52 -14.11
CA MET A 35 -13.54 14.48 -12.65
C MET A 35 -12.99 13.14 -12.15
N ASN A 36 -13.41 12.02 -12.74
CA ASN A 36 -12.90 10.70 -12.39
C ASN A 36 -11.40 10.57 -12.69
N LYS A 37 -10.96 11.07 -13.84
CA LYS A 37 -9.54 11.12 -14.22
C LYS A 37 -8.71 11.92 -13.20
N ILE A 38 -9.16 13.14 -12.86
CA ILE A 38 -8.48 14.01 -11.88
C ILE A 38 -8.43 13.34 -10.49
N LYS A 39 -9.50 12.66 -10.07
CA LYS A 39 -9.51 11.91 -8.81
C LYS A 39 -8.47 10.78 -8.82
N THR A 40 -8.39 10.01 -9.90
CA THR A 40 -7.41 8.93 -10.05
C THR A 40 -5.98 9.46 -10.05
N GLU A 41 -5.70 10.54 -10.77
CA GLU A 41 -4.37 11.17 -10.79
C GLU A 41 -3.94 11.64 -9.39
N ARG A 42 -4.85 12.29 -8.65
CA ARG A 42 -4.59 12.70 -7.26
C ARG A 42 -4.37 11.51 -6.33
N TYR A 43 -5.14 10.43 -6.50
CA TYR A 43 -4.98 9.21 -5.71
C TYR A 43 -3.60 8.58 -5.93
N ILE A 44 -3.17 8.44 -7.19
CA ILE A 44 -1.84 7.92 -7.53
C ILE A 44 -0.75 8.81 -6.94
N HIS A 45 -0.88 10.13 -7.08
CA HIS A 45 0.08 11.07 -6.53
C HIS A 45 0.19 10.97 -5.01
N MET A 46 -0.95 10.97 -4.30
CA MET A 46 -0.97 10.81 -2.85
C MET A 46 -0.34 9.47 -2.45
N HIS A 47 -0.67 8.38 -3.12
CA HIS A 47 -0.10 7.08 -2.81
C HIS A 47 1.42 7.03 -3.00
N ASN A 48 1.96 7.69 -4.04
CA ASN A 48 3.41 7.81 -4.21
C ASN A 48 4.06 8.60 -3.06
N LEU A 49 3.46 9.72 -2.65
CA LEU A 49 3.97 10.51 -1.52
C LEU A 49 3.91 9.74 -0.19
N TRP A 50 2.85 8.96 0.05
CA TRP A 50 2.77 8.07 1.21
C TRP A 50 3.88 7.02 1.18
N ARG A 51 4.13 6.39 0.02
CA ARG A 51 5.20 5.41 -0.17
C ARG A 51 6.58 6.00 0.12
N GLU A 52 6.86 7.20 -0.39
CA GLU A 52 8.12 7.91 -0.13
C GLU A 52 8.30 8.22 1.36
N ARG A 53 7.23 8.70 2.02
CA ARG A 53 7.26 8.97 3.47
C ARG A 53 7.45 7.71 4.30
N GLU A 54 6.77 6.63 3.97
CA GLU A 54 6.93 5.35 4.65
C GLU A 54 8.35 4.80 4.48
N ALA A 55 8.92 4.89 3.28
CA ALA A 55 10.30 4.50 3.03
C ALA A 55 11.29 5.33 3.88
N ALA A 56 11.11 6.66 3.90
CA ALA A 56 11.93 7.55 4.73
C ALA A 56 11.80 7.24 6.22
N MET A 57 10.58 6.97 6.71
CA MET A 57 10.31 6.62 8.11
C MET A 57 10.96 5.29 8.49
N LYS A 58 10.92 4.27 7.62
CA LYS A 58 11.59 2.98 7.85
C LYS A 58 13.11 3.16 8.00
N ILE A 59 13.74 3.92 7.10
CA ILE A 59 15.17 4.21 7.17
C ILE A 59 15.52 4.99 8.45
N ALA A 60 14.70 5.97 8.81
CA ALA A 60 14.91 6.74 10.03
C ALA A 60 14.83 5.86 11.29
N LYS A 61 13.85 4.94 11.34
CA LYS A 61 13.70 3.96 12.42
C LYS A 61 14.91 3.03 12.53
N ASP A 62 15.39 2.50 11.40
CA ASP A 62 16.57 1.62 11.41
C ASP A 62 17.82 2.36 11.93
N ARG A 63 18.01 3.63 11.57
CA ARG A 63 19.12 4.45 12.08
C ARG A 63 19.01 4.76 13.57
N GLU A 64 17.80 5.05 14.05
CA GLU A 64 17.55 5.27 15.49
C GLU A 64 17.82 3.99 16.29
N LEU A 65 17.41 2.83 15.77
CA LEU A 65 17.66 1.54 16.39
C LEU A 65 19.17 1.23 16.50
N VAL A 66 19.96 1.57 15.49
CA VAL A 66 21.43 1.43 15.54
C VAL A 66 22.03 2.28 16.65
N LEU A 67 21.59 3.53 16.81
CA LEU A 67 22.06 4.40 17.89
C LEU A 67 21.67 3.85 19.25
N TRP A 68 20.43 3.37 19.40
CA TRP A 68 19.94 2.81 20.65
C TRP A 68 20.68 1.52 21.04
N LEU A 69 20.80 0.56 20.12
CA LEU A 69 21.54 -0.68 20.33
C LEU A 69 23.04 -0.43 20.52
N GLY A 70 23.61 0.53 19.79
CA GLY A 70 25.02 0.93 19.91
C GLY A 70 25.33 1.53 21.28
N ALA A 71 24.46 2.41 21.80
CA ALA A 71 24.61 2.98 23.14
C ALA A 71 24.55 1.87 24.22
N PHE A 72 23.61 0.93 24.09
CA PHE A 72 23.53 -0.22 24.98
C PHE A 72 24.77 -1.13 24.88
N TYR A 73 25.28 -1.37 23.67
CA TYR A 73 26.50 -2.14 23.43
C TYR A 73 27.72 -1.50 24.11
N LEU A 74 27.86 -0.18 24.00
CA LEU A 74 28.95 0.58 24.62
C LEU A 74 28.95 0.52 26.15
N VAL A 75 27.78 0.40 26.78
CA VAL A 75 27.69 0.24 28.24
C VAL A 75 27.87 -1.22 28.66
N SER A 76 27.20 -2.14 27.96
CA SER A 76 27.17 -3.56 28.34
C SER A 76 28.51 -4.26 28.20
N VAL A 77 29.27 -4.00 27.13
CA VAL A 77 30.57 -4.68 26.91
C VAL A 77 31.60 -4.37 27.99
N PRO A 78 31.86 -3.11 28.37
CA PRO A 78 32.72 -2.79 29.50
C PRO A 78 32.23 -3.40 30.81
N THR A 79 30.91 -3.39 31.07
CA THR A 79 30.33 -4.01 32.28
C THR A 79 30.59 -5.52 32.32
N LEU A 80 30.37 -6.22 31.20
CA LEU A 80 30.67 -7.66 31.10
C LEU A 80 32.16 -7.94 31.23
N TYR A 81 33.02 -7.11 30.65
CA TYR A 81 34.47 -7.23 30.76
C TYR A 81 34.95 -7.05 32.22
N MET A 82 34.46 -6.03 32.93
CA MET A 82 34.75 -5.82 34.35
C MET A 82 34.24 -6.98 35.22
N THR A 83 33.08 -7.55 34.87
CA THR A 83 32.49 -8.68 35.60
C THR A 83 33.29 -9.96 35.36
N TRP A 84 33.71 -10.22 34.13
CA TRP A 84 34.63 -11.30 33.79
C TRP A 84 35.94 -11.21 34.56
N LYS A 85 36.52 -10.00 34.68
CA LYS A 85 37.74 -9.78 35.48
C LYS A 85 37.57 -10.13 36.97
N LYS A 86 36.37 -9.95 37.53
CA LYS A 86 36.06 -10.28 38.94
C LYS A 86 35.75 -11.75 39.17
N THR A 87 34.97 -12.37 38.28
CA THR A 87 34.46 -13.74 38.45
C THR A 87 35.35 -14.80 37.81
N HIS A 88 36.25 -14.41 36.90
CA HIS A 88 37.11 -15.29 36.09
C HIS A 88 36.35 -16.36 35.27
N ASN A 89 35.04 -16.17 35.07
CA ASN A 89 34.20 -17.10 34.33
C ASN A 89 33.96 -16.60 32.90
N SER A 90 34.62 -17.24 31.92
CA SER A 90 34.54 -16.87 30.50
C SER A 90 33.14 -16.99 29.89
N LYS A 91 32.21 -17.72 30.53
CA LYS A 91 30.82 -17.83 30.05
C LYS A 91 30.08 -16.49 30.07
N ILE A 92 30.54 -15.53 30.87
CA ILE A 92 29.94 -14.18 30.98
C ILE A 92 30.10 -13.38 29.67
N LEU A 93 31.12 -13.69 28.86
CA LEU A 93 31.37 -13.03 27.58
C LEU A 93 30.61 -13.68 26.41
N ALA A 94 30.00 -14.85 26.62
CA ALA A 94 29.24 -15.55 25.59
C ALA A 94 28.18 -14.70 24.86
N PRO A 95 27.38 -13.84 25.51
CA PRO A 95 26.36 -13.05 24.82
C PRO A 95 26.93 -11.93 23.92
N ILE A 96 28.22 -11.60 24.03
CA ILE A 96 28.83 -10.54 23.19
C ILE A 96 28.81 -10.95 21.72
N ILE A 97 29.04 -12.23 21.41
CA ILE A 97 29.11 -12.73 20.02
C ILE A 97 27.78 -12.60 19.26
N PRO A 98 26.64 -13.13 19.75
CA PRO A 98 25.37 -12.94 19.04
C PRO A 98 24.97 -11.46 19.00
N PHE A 99 25.33 -10.69 20.03
CA PHE A 99 24.95 -9.28 20.10
C PHE A 99 25.75 -8.40 19.14
N THR A 100 27.05 -8.66 18.95
CA THR A 100 27.85 -7.99 17.89
C THR A 100 27.33 -8.30 16.51
N PHE A 101 26.91 -9.54 16.26
CA PHE A 101 26.36 -9.94 14.96
C PHE A 101 25.09 -9.16 14.62
N ILE A 102 24.16 -9.04 15.59
CA ILE A 102 22.92 -8.26 15.41
C ILE A 102 23.25 -6.79 15.18
N LEU A 103 24.13 -6.19 16.00
CA LEU A 103 24.50 -4.79 15.84
C LEU A 103 25.16 -4.50 14.49
N ALA A 104 26.06 -5.37 14.04
CA ALA A 104 26.71 -5.25 12.73
C ALA A 104 25.70 -5.32 11.58
N TYR A 105 24.71 -6.21 11.68
CA TYR A 105 23.62 -6.29 10.71
C TYR A 105 22.80 -5.01 10.65
N GLU A 106 22.41 -4.47 11.81
CA GLU A 106 21.62 -3.24 11.90
C GLU A 106 22.39 -2.03 11.35
N ILE A 107 23.72 -1.95 11.59
CA ILE A 107 24.58 -0.92 11.02
C ILE A 107 24.59 -1.00 9.48
N ASP A 108 24.79 -2.19 8.92
CA ASP A 108 24.80 -2.39 7.47
C ASP A 108 23.42 -2.13 6.83
N LYS A 109 22.33 -2.37 7.57
CA LYS A 109 20.96 -2.02 7.16
C LYS A 109 20.68 -0.51 7.20
N GLY A 110 21.09 0.18 8.26
CA GLY A 110 20.78 1.60 8.46
C GLY A 110 21.68 2.58 7.69
N TYR A 111 22.95 2.20 7.48
CA TYR A 111 23.98 3.05 6.86
C TYR A 111 24.69 2.40 5.66
N GLY A 112 24.67 1.08 5.56
CA GLY A 112 25.32 0.34 4.48
C GLY A 112 24.45 0.18 3.23
N ASN A 113 24.82 -0.79 2.40
CA ASN A 113 24.15 -1.08 1.11
C ASN A 113 23.18 -2.27 1.19
N LYS A 114 22.86 -2.74 2.40
CA LYS A 114 21.97 -3.91 2.59
C LYS A 114 20.60 -3.70 1.96
N LEU A 115 20.03 -2.49 2.06
CA LEU A 115 18.73 -2.17 1.46
C LEU A 115 18.78 -2.25 -0.07
N ASP A 116 19.86 -1.77 -0.68
CA ASP A 116 20.03 -1.84 -2.14
C ASP A 116 20.16 -3.28 -2.62
N ARG A 117 20.88 -4.14 -1.88
CA ARG A 117 20.98 -5.58 -2.20
C ARG A 117 19.62 -6.28 -2.09
N ILE A 118 18.85 -5.99 -1.03
CA ILE A 118 17.50 -6.54 -0.88
C ILE A 118 16.60 -6.07 -2.03
N ARG A 119 16.75 -4.81 -2.46
CA ARG A 119 15.99 -4.27 -3.60
C ARG A 119 16.35 -4.99 -4.90
N GLN A 120 17.64 -5.19 -5.17
CA GLN A 120 18.09 -5.91 -6.37
C GLN A 120 17.59 -7.36 -6.39
N GLU A 121 17.63 -8.04 -5.24
CA GLU A 121 17.09 -9.39 -5.10
C GLU A 121 15.58 -9.42 -5.35
N ALA A 122 14.84 -8.46 -4.79
CA ALA A 122 13.40 -8.34 -5.03
C ALA A 122 13.08 -8.09 -6.52
N GLU A 123 13.87 -7.24 -7.19
CA GLU A 123 13.73 -7.00 -8.63
C GLU A 123 14.02 -8.27 -9.44
N MET A 124 15.00 -9.08 -9.02
CA MET A 124 15.29 -10.38 -9.64
C MET A 124 14.12 -11.36 -9.48
N ILE A 125 13.60 -11.54 -8.27
CA ILE A 125 12.47 -12.44 -7.99
C ILE A 125 11.25 -12.04 -8.82
N MET A 126 10.94 -10.74 -8.91
CA MET A 126 9.80 -10.25 -9.71
C MET A 126 9.94 -10.50 -11.21
N GLN A 127 11.17 -10.56 -11.73
CA GLN A 127 11.43 -10.76 -13.17
C GLN A 127 11.59 -12.23 -13.54
N PHE A 128 12.25 -13.02 -12.70
CA PHE A 128 12.71 -14.37 -13.06
C PHE A 128 11.97 -15.49 -12.33
N GLU A 129 11.30 -15.21 -11.21
CA GLU A 129 10.66 -16.23 -10.35
C GLU A 129 9.21 -15.84 -9.97
N PRO A 130 8.33 -15.57 -10.95
CA PRO A 130 6.96 -15.13 -10.68
C PRO A 130 6.10 -16.18 -9.97
N GLU A 131 6.45 -17.47 -10.06
CA GLU A 131 5.73 -18.55 -9.38
C GLU A 131 5.77 -18.43 -7.85
N MET A 132 6.81 -17.79 -7.29
CA MET A 132 6.90 -17.55 -5.84
C MET A 132 5.95 -16.45 -5.35
N LEU A 133 5.40 -15.65 -6.27
CA LEU A 133 4.51 -14.53 -5.98
C LEU A 133 3.03 -14.89 -6.12
N GLU A 134 2.71 -16.13 -6.51
CA GLU A 134 1.33 -16.57 -6.66
C GLU A 134 0.62 -16.60 -5.30
N LEU A 135 -0.52 -15.91 -5.23
CA LEU A 135 -1.38 -15.91 -4.05
C LEU A 135 -2.11 -17.25 -3.95
N PRO A 136 -2.28 -17.82 -2.73
CA PRO A 136 -3.14 -18.97 -2.54
C PRO A 136 -4.57 -18.60 -2.98
N CYS A 137 -5.21 -19.47 -3.77
CA CYS A 137 -6.52 -19.27 -4.41
C CYS A 137 -6.55 -18.24 -5.57
N GLY A 138 -5.40 -17.76 -6.04
CA GLY A 138 -5.32 -16.84 -7.19
C GLY A 138 -5.86 -15.43 -6.88
N LEU A 139 -6.02 -14.63 -7.92
CA LEU A 139 -6.53 -13.26 -7.80
C LEU A 139 -8.06 -13.28 -7.63
N PRO A 140 -8.64 -12.60 -6.62
CA PRO A 140 -10.08 -12.47 -6.50
C PRO A 140 -10.63 -11.76 -7.73
N THR A 141 -11.58 -12.41 -8.40
CA THR A 141 -12.23 -11.86 -9.59
C THR A 141 -13.39 -10.94 -9.18
N PRO A 142 -13.85 -10.02 -10.05
CA PRO A 142 -15.02 -9.20 -9.75
C PRO A 142 -16.24 -10.04 -9.33
N TRP A 143 -16.41 -11.21 -9.96
CA TRP A 143 -17.45 -12.18 -9.59
C TRP A 143 -17.32 -12.70 -8.17
N SER A 144 -16.11 -13.09 -7.75
CA SER A 144 -15.90 -13.58 -6.38
C SER A 144 -16.12 -12.49 -5.33
N ILE A 145 -15.89 -11.23 -5.68
CA ILE A 145 -16.16 -10.09 -4.78
C ILE A 145 -17.68 -9.87 -4.66
N ASP A 146 -18.40 -9.92 -5.78
CA ASP A 146 -19.85 -9.71 -5.78
C ASP A 146 -20.60 -10.89 -5.11
N GLU A 147 -20.13 -12.12 -5.31
CA GLU A 147 -20.59 -13.30 -4.57
C GLU A 147 -20.34 -13.15 -3.06
N ALA A 148 -19.14 -12.75 -2.64
CA ALA A 148 -18.83 -12.52 -1.23
C ALA A 148 -19.71 -11.42 -0.59
N ARG A 149 -20.10 -10.39 -1.36
CA ARG A 149 -21.04 -9.35 -0.90
C ARG A 149 -22.44 -9.91 -0.72
N LEU A 150 -22.92 -10.72 -1.67
CA LEU A 150 -24.21 -11.39 -1.59
C LEU A 150 -24.28 -12.31 -0.37
N GLU A 151 -23.27 -13.16 -0.18
CA GLU A 151 -23.20 -14.04 0.99
C GLU A 151 -23.17 -13.28 2.32
N ALA A 152 -22.47 -12.14 2.38
CA ALA A 152 -22.43 -11.31 3.59
C ALA A 152 -23.82 -10.73 3.91
N ASP A 153 -24.57 -10.34 2.88
CA ASP A 153 -25.93 -9.85 3.05
C ASP A 153 -26.93 -10.98 3.39
N GLU A 154 -26.73 -12.19 2.86
CA GLU A 154 -27.51 -13.38 3.24
C GLU A 154 -27.25 -13.82 4.69
N LYS A 155 -25.99 -13.83 5.13
CA LYS A 155 -25.62 -14.16 6.53
C LYS A 155 -26.25 -13.20 7.53
N LYS A 156 -26.31 -11.89 7.20
CA LYS A 156 -27.01 -10.89 8.03
C LYS A 156 -28.51 -11.16 8.15
N LYS A 157 -29.13 -11.73 7.11
CA LYS A 157 -30.56 -12.10 7.12
C LYS A 157 -30.82 -13.38 7.93
N LEU A 158 -29.89 -14.34 7.91
CA LEU A 158 -30.02 -15.65 8.57
C LEU A 158 -29.70 -15.61 10.07
N HIS A 159 -28.82 -14.72 10.51
CA HIS A 159 -28.51 -14.50 11.92
C HIS A 159 -28.85 -13.05 12.31
N PRO A 160 -30.15 -12.71 12.49
CA PRO A 160 -30.51 -11.44 13.10
C PRO A 160 -29.86 -11.40 14.48
N ALA A 161 -29.15 -10.32 14.78
CA ALA A 161 -28.50 -10.13 16.07
C ALA A 161 -29.54 -10.36 17.18
N ILE A 162 -29.35 -11.40 17.99
CA ILE A 162 -30.14 -11.58 19.20
C ILE A 162 -29.79 -10.37 20.08
N PRO A 163 -30.74 -9.49 20.41
CA PRO A 163 -30.45 -8.37 21.30
C PRO A 163 -29.96 -8.96 22.63
N LEU A 164 -28.76 -8.58 23.05
CA LEU A 164 -28.22 -8.95 24.36
C LEU A 164 -29.14 -8.36 25.43
N LEU A 165 -29.76 -9.25 26.21
CA LEU A 165 -30.57 -8.95 27.40
C LEU A 165 -29.74 -8.28 28.50
#